data_AF-A0A932TA79-F1
#
_entry.id   AF-A0A932TA79-F1
#
_cell.length_a   1.000
_cell.length_b   1.000
_cell.length_c   1.000
_cell.angle_alpha   90.00
_cell.angle_beta   90.00
_cell.angle_gamma   90.00
#
_symmetry.space_group_name_H-M   'P 1'
#
loop_
_entity.id
_entity.type
_entity.pdbx_description
1 polymer ?
#
loop_
_entity_poly.entity_id
_entity_poly.type
_entity_poly.pdbx_seq_one_letter_code
_entity_poly.pdbx_strand_id
1 'polypeptide(L)'
;MKQLRSVGIHDGTFHADEVTACALLIVFERVDQDKIIRTRDSENLSRCEYVCDVGGVYSPSKKLFDHHQASYKGELSSAGMVLNYLKEQGVLSPDEYHLFNNSLILGVDAHDNGRLPQYVGYCSFSHVIANFNPISYESEDVVLDEAFHQALQFAVGHLCRLHERYQYNQTCRTLVKKVMERSEVCLFFDHPISWLESFFALEGKNHSALFVIMPAKNHWKLRCIPPDYER
;
A
#
# COMPACT_ATOMS: atom_id res chain seq x y z
N MET A 1 -18.91 -23.96 -8.77
CA MET A 1 -19.08 -23.11 -7.56
C MET A 1 -17.89 -22.18 -7.46
N LYS A 2 -18.07 -20.94 -7.01
CA LYS A 2 -16.92 -20.05 -6.78
C LYS A 2 -16.09 -20.55 -5.60
N GLN A 3 -14.78 -20.56 -5.74
CA GLN A 3 -13.83 -20.73 -4.66
C GLN A 3 -13.77 -19.43 -3.88
N LEU A 4 -14.04 -19.49 -2.58
CA LEU A 4 -14.00 -18.32 -1.71
C LEU A 4 -12.56 -17.96 -1.37
N ARG A 5 -12.33 -16.66 -1.20
CA ARG A 5 -11.05 -16.04 -0.85
C ARG A 5 -9.96 -16.38 -1.86
N SER A 6 -10.32 -16.45 -3.14
CA SER A 6 -9.38 -16.69 -4.24
C SER A 6 -9.37 -15.54 -5.23
N VAL A 7 -8.24 -15.38 -5.92
CA VAL A 7 -8.07 -14.41 -7.01
C VAL A 7 -7.50 -15.08 -8.25
N GLY A 8 -8.11 -14.79 -9.39
CA GLY A 8 -7.58 -15.14 -10.70
C GLY A 8 -6.82 -13.96 -11.31
N ILE A 9 -5.62 -14.20 -11.82
CA ILE A 9 -4.78 -13.22 -12.54
C ILE A 9 -4.21 -13.86 -13.80
N HIS A 10 -3.63 -13.07 -14.70
CA HIS A 10 -2.98 -13.63 -15.87
C HIS A 10 -1.73 -14.47 -15.53
N ASP A 11 -1.35 -15.38 -16.41
CA ASP A 11 -0.21 -16.29 -16.27
C ASP A 11 1.07 -15.84 -17.00
N GLY A 12 1.11 -14.61 -17.54
CA GLY A 12 2.30 -14.06 -18.22
C GLY A 12 3.31 -13.38 -17.29
N THR A 13 4.31 -12.73 -17.90
CA THR A 13 5.20 -11.76 -17.24
C THR A 13 4.37 -10.82 -16.39
N PHE A 14 4.71 -10.73 -15.11
CA PHE A 14 3.91 -10.01 -14.15
C PHE A 14 4.42 -8.59 -13.93
N HIS A 15 3.51 -7.71 -13.55
CA HIS A 15 3.76 -6.31 -13.29
C HIS A 15 3.51 -5.99 -11.82
N ALA A 16 3.55 -4.70 -11.50
CA ALA A 16 3.26 -4.26 -10.13
C ALA A 16 1.77 -4.10 -9.88
N ASP A 17 0.93 -3.99 -10.90
CA ASP A 17 -0.49 -3.76 -10.71
C ASP A 17 -1.18 -5.01 -10.13
N GLU A 18 -1.02 -6.18 -10.73
CA GLU A 18 -1.66 -7.42 -10.29
C GLU A 18 -0.98 -8.00 -9.05
N VAL A 19 0.34 -7.84 -8.92
CA VAL A 19 1.07 -8.17 -7.66
C VAL A 19 0.53 -7.32 -6.51
N THR A 20 0.36 -6.00 -6.71
CA THR A 20 -0.13 -5.10 -5.64
C THR A 20 -1.62 -5.33 -5.38
N ALA A 21 -2.42 -5.62 -6.40
CA ALA A 21 -3.83 -5.97 -6.25
C ALA A 21 -4.01 -7.22 -5.37
N CYS A 22 -3.23 -8.28 -5.65
CA CYS A 22 -3.21 -9.48 -4.82
C CYS A 22 -2.73 -9.18 -3.39
N ALA A 23 -1.68 -8.39 -3.24
CA ALA A 23 -1.14 -8.02 -1.93
C ALA A 23 -2.16 -7.26 -1.07
N LEU A 24 -2.89 -6.29 -1.65
CA LEU A 24 -3.98 -5.58 -0.98
C LEU A 24 -5.08 -6.54 -0.51
N LEU A 25 -5.52 -7.45 -1.38
CA LEU A 25 -6.55 -8.44 -1.02
C LEU A 25 -6.09 -9.37 0.10
N ILE A 26 -4.81 -9.73 0.16
CA ILE A 26 -4.25 -10.56 1.24
C ILE A 26 -4.15 -9.77 2.55
N VAL A 27 -3.58 -8.56 2.52
CA VAL A 27 -3.39 -7.71 3.70
C VAL A 27 -4.71 -7.43 4.41
N PHE A 28 -5.79 -7.24 3.62
CA PHE A 28 -7.13 -7.00 4.16
C PHE A 28 -7.98 -8.26 4.25
N GLU A 29 -7.36 -9.44 4.29
CA GLU A 29 -8.01 -10.73 4.53
C GLU A 29 -9.22 -10.96 3.61
N ARG A 30 -9.11 -10.63 2.33
CA ARG A 30 -10.11 -10.92 1.28
C ARG A 30 -9.74 -12.16 0.48
N VAL A 31 -8.44 -12.44 0.35
CA VAL A 31 -7.88 -13.58 -0.37
C VAL A 31 -6.86 -14.29 0.52
N ASP A 32 -6.80 -15.62 0.42
CA ASP A 32 -5.75 -16.40 1.08
C ASP A 32 -4.54 -16.52 0.14
N GLN A 33 -3.32 -16.43 0.71
CA GLN A 33 -2.08 -16.37 -0.07
C GLN A 33 -1.85 -17.63 -0.95
N ASP A 34 -2.40 -18.78 -0.55
CA ASP A 34 -2.35 -20.05 -1.29
C ASP A 34 -3.47 -20.20 -2.34
N LYS A 35 -4.35 -19.20 -2.49
CA LYS A 35 -5.49 -19.22 -3.41
C LYS A 35 -5.35 -18.18 -4.53
N ILE A 36 -4.14 -18.08 -5.08
CA ILE A 36 -3.87 -17.29 -6.27
C ILE A 36 -3.81 -18.24 -7.45
N ILE A 37 -4.64 -17.96 -8.45
CA ILE A 37 -4.74 -18.78 -9.65
C ILE A 37 -4.23 -17.93 -10.82
N ARG A 38 -3.05 -18.27 -11.33
CA ARG A 38 -2.46 -17.67 -12.53
C ARG A 38 -2.97 -18.43 -13.76
N THR A 39 -3.84 -17.80 -14.56
CA THR A 39 -4.50 -18.42 -15.72
C THR A 39 -5.16 -17.38 -16.61
N ARG A 40 -5.23 -17.63 -17.92
CA ARG A 40 -6.14 -16.92 -18.85
C ARG A 40 -7.40 -17.71 -19.21
N ASP A 41 -7.52 -18.94 -18.73
CA ASP A 41 -8.71 -19.77 -18.96
C ASP A 41 -9.96 -19.19 -18.28
N SER A 42 -10.96 -18.87 -19.10
CA SER A 42 -12.20 -18.23 -18.64
C SER A 42 -13.02 -19.09 -17.67
N GLU A 43 -12.94 -20.42 -17.76
CA GLU A 43 -13.67 -21.31 -16.87
C GLU A 43 -13.05 -21.27 -15.46
N ASN A 44 -11.72 -21.34 -15.36
CA ASN A 44 -10.99 -21.19 -14.11
C ASN A 44 -11.19 -19.80 -13.49
N LEU A 45 -11.13 -18.73 -14.29
CA LEU A 45 -11.39 -17.37 -13.82
C LEU A 45 -12.81 -17.21 -13.26
N SER A 46 -13.81 -17.82 -13.91
CA SER A 46 -15.21 -17.77 -13.45
C SER A 46 -15.43 -18.40 -12.06
N ARG A 47 -14.52 -19.32 -11.67
CA ARG A 47 -14.52 -19.98 -10.36
C ARG A 47 -13.83 -19.12 -9.29
N CYS A 48 -13.11 -18.06 -9.64
CA CYS A 48 -12.46 -17.21 -8.66
C CYS A 48 -13.43 -16.22 -8.00
N GLU A 49 -13.18 -15.86 -6.74
CA GLU A 49 -13.97 -14.83 -6.08
C GLU A 49 -13.66 -13.45 -6.66
N TYR A 50 -12.37 -13.15 -6.82
CA TYR A 50 -11.81 -11.93 -7.41
C TYR A 50 -11.12 -12.28 -8.74
N VAL A 51 -11.12 -11.35 -9.69
CA VAL A 51 -10.31 -11.45 -10.90
C VAL A 51 -9.63 -10.11 -11.13
N CYS A 52 -8.30 -10.11 -11.27
CA CYS A 52 -7.49 -8.90 -11.43
C CYS A 52 -6.59 -9.04 -12.65
N ASP A 53 -6.43 -7.95 -13.40
CA ASP A 53 -5.55 -7.86 -14.56
C ASP A 53 -5.73 -8.95 -15.64
N VAL A 54 -6.95 -9.47 -15.75
CA VAL A 54 -7.31 -10.46 -16.76
C VAL A 54 -8.82 -10.48 -16.98
N GLY A 55 -9.24 -10.88 -18.17
CA GLY A 55 -10.64 -11.10 -18.53
C GLY A 55 -11.33 -9.88 -19.16
N GLY A 56 -10.66 -8.73 -19.25
CA GLY A 56 -11.10 -7.56 -19.99
C GLY A 56 -12.36 -6.90 -19.42
N VAL A 57 -12.62 -7.02 -18.10
CA VAL A 57 -13.82 -6.43 -17.48
C VAL A 57 -13.49 -5.73 -16.15
N TYR A 58 -13.86 -4.45 -16.05
CA TYR A 58 -13.92 -3.71 -14.79
C TYR A 58 -15.36 -3.67 -14.29
N SER A 59 -15.62 -4.39 -13.21
CA SER A 59 -16.93 -4.44 -12.54
C SER A 59 -16.74 -4.71 -11.05
N PRO A 60 -16.68 -3.65 -10.21
CA PRO A 60 -16.54 -3.80 -8.75
C PRO A 60 -17.63 -4.67 -8.12
N SER A 61 -18.88 -4.55 -8.61
CA SER A 61 -20.01 -5.36 -8.12
C SER A 61 -19.86 -6.86 -8.42
N LYS A 62 -19.10 -7.22 -9.45
CA LYS A 62 -18.76 -8.61 -9.81
C LYS A 62 -17.35 -9.02 -9.35
N LYS A 63 -16.61 -8.12 -8.72
CA LYS A 63 -15.20 -8.29 -8.29
C LYS A 63 -14.25 -8.60 -9.46
N LEU A 64 -14.48 -7.93 -10.59
CA LEU A 64 -13.63 -8.00 -11.78
C LEU A 64 -12.87 -6.68 -11.91
N PHE A 65 -11.54 -6.73 -11.97
CA PHE A 65 -10.65 -5.58 -11.85
C PHE A 65 -9.58 -5.63 -12.93
N ASP A 66 -9.99 -5.39 -14.18
CA ASP A 66 -9.09 -5.29 -15.32
C ASP A 66 -9.37 -3.97 -16.04
N HIS A 67 -8.31 -3.26 -16.44
CA HIS A 67 -8.35 -1.95 -17.10
C HIS A 67 -8.05 -2.01 -18.62
N HIS A 68 -7.74 -3.19 -19.16
CA HIS A 68 -7.31 -3.40 -20.55
C HIS A 68 -8.41 -3.24 -21.62
N GLN A 69 -9.60 -2.74 -21.27
CA GLN A 69 -10.64 -2.49 -22.27
C GLN A 69 -10.31 -1.26 -23.10
N ALA A 70 -10.49 -1.36 -24.42
CA ALA A 70 -10.37 -0.21 -25.31
C ALA A 70 -11.28 0.98 -24.90
N SER A 71 -12.43 0.67 -24.29
CA SER A 71 -13.39 1.65 -23.77
C SER A 71 -13.01 2.26 -22.42
N TYR A 72 -12.12 1.62 -21.65
CA TYR A 72 -11.64 2.18 -20.39
C TYR A 72 -10.63 3.30 -20.69
N LYS A 73 -10.89 4.47 -20.11
CA LYS A 73 -10.06 5.68 -20.22
C LYS A 73 -9.72 6.25 -18.83
N GLY A 74 -9.89 5.42 -17.80
CA GLY A 74 -9.61 5.80 -16.43
C GLY A 74 -8.13 5.74 -16.12
N GLU A 75 -7.82 6.14 -14.90
CA GLU A 75 -6.45 6.30 -14.42
C GLU A 75 -5.95 5.12 -13.60
N LEU A 76 -6.84 4.19 -13.24
CA LEU A 76 -6.53 3.10 -12.31
C LEU A 76 -6.03 1.90 -13.08
N SER A 77 -5.00 1.24 -12.57
CA SER A 77 -4.72 -0.16 -12.89
C SER A 77 -5.51 -1.07 -11.95
N SER A 78 -5.31 -2.37 -12.06
CA SER A 78 -5.94 -3.38 -11.19
C SER A 78 -5.70 -3.07 -9.69
N ALA A 79 -4.53 -2.54 -9.33
CA ALA A 79 -4.20 -2.15 -7.96
C ALA A 79 -5.10 -0.99 -7.45
N GLY A 80 -5.20 0.10 -8.22
CA GLY A 80 -6.07 1.23 -7.89
C GLY A 80 -7.55 0.86 -7.83
N MET A 81 -8.00 -0.01 -8.74
CA MET A 81 -9.37 -0.53 -8.74
C MET A 81 -9.68 -1.34 -7.48
N VAL A 82 -8.78 -2.23 -7.06
CA VAL A 82 -8.92 -3.00 -5.82
C VAL A 82 -8.89 -2.10 -4.59
N LEU A 83 -7.99 -1.11 -4.53
CA LEU A 83 -7.93 -0.17 -3.42
C LEU A 83 -9.26 0.61 -3.28
N ASN A 84 -9.81 1.11 -4.38
CA ASN A 84 -11.10 1.78 -4.39
C ASN A 84 -12.22 0.87 -3.93
N TYR A 85 -12.24 -0.37 -4.40
CA TYR A 85 -13.21 -1.37 -3.96
C TYR A 85 -13.15 -1.60 -2.45
N LEU A 86 -11.96 -1.77 -1.87
CA LEU A 86 -11.80 -1.98 -0.42
C LEU A 86 -12.32 -0.79 0.39
N LYS A 87 -12.11 0.44 -0.07
CA LYS A 87 -12.72 1.65 0.51
C LYS A 87 -14.24 1.63 0.41
N GLU A 88 -14.80 1.36 -0.77
CA GLU A 88 -16.24 1.34 -1.01
C GLU A 88 -16.97 0.26 -0.20
N GLN A 89 -16.31 -0.85 0.09
CA GLN A 89 -16.82 -1.91 0.96
C GLN A 89 -16.69 -1.57 2.46
N GLY A 90 -16.13 -0.42 2.84
CA GLY A 90 -15.91 -0.04 4.23
C GLY A 90 -14.81 -0.84 4.93
N VAL A 91 -13.96 -1.52 4.16
CA VAL A 91 -12.79 -2.26 4.70
C VAL A 91 -11.67 -1.29 5.09
N LEU A 92 -11.54 -0.20 4.35
CA LEU A 92 -10.60 0.88 4.64
C LEU A 92 -11.35 2.12 5.10
N SER A 93 -10.81 2.77 6.14
CA SER A 93 -11.17 4.15 6.44
C SER A 93 -10.67 5.10 5.32
N PRO A 94 -11.23 6.32 5.22
CA PRO A 94 -10.72 7.32 4.28
C PRO A 94 -9.22 7.60 4.44
N ASP A 95 -8.73 7.65 5.68
CA ASP A 95 -7.31 7.93 5.94
C ASP A 95 -6.39 6.77 5.53
N GLU A 96 -6.82 5.53 5.74
CA GLU A 96 -6.08 4.35 5.26
C GLU A 96 -6.06 4.30 3.73
N TYR A 97 -7.20 4.59 3.08
CA TYR A 97 -7.22 4.73 1.64
C TYR A 97 -6.19 5.76 1.16
N HIS A 98 -6.18 6.97 1.76
CA HIS A 98 -5.23 8.01 1.39
C HIS A 98 -3.78 7.61 1.67
N LEU A 99 -3.51 6.89 2.76
CA LEU A 99 -2.19 6.33 3.04
C LEU A 99 -1.69 5.46 1.88
N PHE A 100 -2.43 4.41 1.52
CA PHE A 100 -2.00 3.49 0.46
C PHE A 100 -1.96 4.18 -0.90
N ASN A 101 -2.99 4.98 -1.20
CA ASN A 101 -3.11 5.68 -2.47
C ASN A 101 -1.90 6.58 -2.72
N ASN A 102 -1.58 7.44 -1.75
CA ASN A 102 -0.54 8.46 -1.91
C ASN A 102 0.87 7.89 -1.71
N SER A 103 1.03 6.80 -0.95
CA SER A 103 2.35 6.21 -0.69
C SER A 103 2.83 5.28 -1.80
N LEU A 104 1.91 4.64 -2.53
CA LEU A 104 2.26 3.60 -3.49
C LEU A 104 1.36 3.55 -4.72
N ILE A 105 0.04 3.48 -4.53
CA ILE A 105 -0.88 3.04 -5.61
C ILE A 105 -0.92 4.03 -6.77
N LEU A 106 -0.89 5.35 -6.53
CA LEU A 106 -0.80 6.34 -7.60
C LEU A 106 0.42 6.12 -8.52
N GLY A 107 1.55 5.69 -7.95
CA GLY A 107 2.76 5.39 -8.72
C GLY A 107 2.63 4.11 -9.54
N VAL A 108 1.99 3.08 -8.98
CA VAL A 108 1.68 1.82 -9.68
C VAL A 108 0.71 2.08 -10.84
N ASP A 109 -0.41 2.74 -10.57
CA ASP A 109 -1.43 3.14 -11.55
C ASP A 109 -0.83 3.96 -12.70
N ALA A 110 0.04 4.94 -12.39
CA ALA A 110 0.67 5.78 -13.40
C ALA A 110 1.68 5.01 -14.25
N HIS A 111 2.48 4.12 -13.64
CA HIS A 111 3.45 3.32 -14.37
C HIS A 111 2.76 2.36 -15.34
N ASP A 112 1.77 1.64 -14.84
CA ASP A 112 1.06 0.60 -15.56
C ASP A 112 0.24 1.15 -16.73
N ASN A 113 -0.41 2.30 -16.55
CA ASN A 113 -1.09 3.01 -17.63
C ASN A 113 -0.13 3.82 -18.55
N GLY A 114 1.19 3.64 -18.43
CA GLY A 114 2.19 4.32 -19.28
C GLY A 114 2.25 5.84 -19.13
N ARG A 115 1.77 6.38 -18.01
CA ARG A 115 1.72 7.83 -17.72
C ARG A 115 2.90 8.32 -16.90
N LEU A 116 3.66 7.40 -16.29
CA LEU A 116 4.85 7.76 -15.53
C LEU A 116 6.06 7.96 -16.47
N PRO A 117 6.61 9.18 -16.57
CA PRO A 117 7.84 9.40 -17.34
C PRO A 117 9.02 8.65 -16.72
N GLN A 118 9.89 8.10 -17.58
CA GLN A 118 11.14 7.47 -17.14
C GLN A 118 12.22 8.52 -16.90
N TYR A 119 12.69 8.60 -15.65
CA TYR A 119 13.79 9.48 -15.27
C TYR A 119 15.07 8.66 -15.03
N VAL A 120 16.20 9.14 -15.54
CA VAL A 120 17.51 8.52 -15.31
C VAL A 120 17.81 8.52 -13.80
N GLY A 121 18.21 7.37 -13.26
CA GLY A 121 18.53 7.21 -11.84
C GLY A 121 17.32 7.03 -10.91
N TYR A 122 16.10 6.98 -11.46
CA TYR A 122 14.88 6.72 -10.70
C TYR A 122 14.44 5.27 -10.84
N CYS A 123 14.30 4.57 -9.71
CA CYS A 123 13.76 3.21 -9.64
C CYS A 123 12.45 3.24 -8.84
N SER A 124 11.32 3.10 -9.53
CA SER A 124 10.01 3.03 -8.89
C SER A 124 9.76 1.65 -8.26
N PHE A 125 8.72 1.54 -7.43
CA PHE A 125 8.26 0.24 -6.96
C PHE A 125 7.96 -0.74 -8.10
N SER A 126 7.38 -0.26 -9.21
CA SER A 126 7.13 -1.10 -10.38
C SER A 126 8.40 -1.65 -11.03
N HIS A 127 9.49 -0.87 -11.04
CA HIS A 127 10.80 -1.36 -11.47
C HIS A 127 11.35 -2.43 -10.50
N VAL A 128 11.15 -2.26 -9.19
CA VAL A 128 11.55 -3.26 -8.19
C VAL A 128 10.78 -4.57 -8.40
N ILE A 129 9.46 -4.52 -8.59
CA ILE A 129 8.65 -5.71 -8.87
C ILE A 129 9.06 -6.37 -10.18
N ALA A 130 9.30 -5.58 -11.24
CA ALA A 130 9.73 -6.11 -12.53
C ALA A 130 11.03 -6.93 -12.43
N ASN A 131 11.95 -6.58 -11.53
CA ASN A 131 13.21 -7.32 -11.30
C ASN A 131 13.02 -8.71 -10.68
N PHE A 132 11.82 -9.05 -10.18
CA PHE A 132 11.53 -10.43 -9.77
C PHE A 132 11.19 -11.33 -10.95
N ASN A 133 10.79 -10.80 -12.10
CA ASN A 133 10.52 -11.64 -13.26
C ASN A 133 11.76 -12.47 -13.63
N PRO A 134 11.58 -13.70 -14.15
CA PRO A 134 12.69 -14.49 -14.65
C PRO A 134 13.49 -13.72 -15.71
N ILE A 135 14.83 -13.87 -15.67
CA ILE A 135 15.74 -13.18 -16.59
C ILE A 135 15.51 -13.62 -18.04
N SER A 136 15.19 -14.91 -18.24
CA SER A 136 14.93 -15.49 -19.55
C SER A 136 13.43 -15.55 -19.84
N TYR A 137 13.02 -15.07 -21.01
CA TYR A 137 11.65 -15.25 -21.53
C TYR A 137 11.33 -16.71 -21.90
N GLU A 138 12.33 -17.58 -21.96
CA GLU A 138 12.16 -19.02 -22.21
C GLU A 138 12.03 -19.83 -20.90
N SER A 139 11.90 -19.16 -19.76
CA SER A 139 11.74 -19.84 -18.47
C SER A 139 10.42 -20.63 -18.45
N GLU A 140 10.45 -21.79 -17.80
CA GLU A 140 9.24 -22.61 -17.60
C GLU A 140 8.22 -21.89 -16.70
N ASP A 141 6.94 -22.19 -16.89
CA ASP A 141 5.84 -21.56 -16.13
C ASP A 141 6.01 -21.69 -14.61
N VAL A 142 6.58 -22.81 -14.13
CA VAL A 142 6.86 -23.03 -12.70
C VAL A 142 7.83 -21.99 -12.14
N VAL A 143 8.83 -21.57 -12.92
CA VAL A 143 9.82 -20.57 -12.51
C VAL A 143 9.18 -19.19 -12.45
N LEU A 144 8.30 -18.88 -13.41
CA LEU A 144 7.54 -17.64 -13.44
C LEU A 144 6.58 -17.54 -12.25
N ASP A 145 5.91 -18.64 -11.90
CA ASP A 145 5.01 -18.71 -10.77
C ASP A 145 5.77 -18.57 -9.44
N GLU A 146 6.91 -19.23 -9.27
CA GLU A 146 7.77 -19.06 -8.10
C GLU A 146 8.24 -17.61 -7.95
N ALA A 147 8.69 -16.99 -9.04
CA ALA A 147 9.08 -15.59 -9.11
C ALA A 147 7.93 -14.65 -8.71
N PHE A 148 6.71 -14.90 -9.20
CA PHE A 148 5.54 -14.13 -8.82
C PHE A 148 5.27 -14.21 -7.32
N HIS A 149 5.35 -15.40 -6.72
CA HIS A 149 5.12 -15.56 -5.28
C HIS A 149 6.18 -14.86 -4.43
N GLN A 150 7.43 -14.78 -4.89
CA GLN A 150 8.48 -13.98 -4.24
C GLN A 150 8.16 -12.48 -4.31
N ALA A 151 7.77 -11.97 -5.47
CA ALA A 151 7.37 -10.58 -5.65
C ALA A 151 6.16 -10.22 -4.77
N LEU A 152 5.17 -11.12 -4.72
CA LEU A 152 4.00 -10.98 -3.89
C LEU A 152 4.33 -10.96 -2.40
N GLN A 153 5.17 -11.89 -1.93
CA GLN A 153 5.59 -11.92 -0.53
C GLN A 153 6.27 -10.60 -0.13
N PHE A 154 7.13 -10.06 -1.01
CA PHE A 154 7.73 -8.76 -0.83
C PHE A 154 6.68 -7.64 -0.75
N ALA A 155 5.72 -7.60 -1.68
CA ALA A 155 4.66 -6.60 -1.71
C ALA A 155 3.76 -6.66 -0.46
N VAL A 156 3.35 -7.86 -0.04
CA VAL A 156 2.57 -8.07 1.20
C VAL A 156 3.35 -7.55 2.40
N GLY A 157 4.62 -7.94 2.56
CA GLY A 157 5.46 -7.48 3.67
C GLY A 157 5.67 -5.96 3.68
N HIS A 158 5.78 -5.35 2.49
CA HIS A 158 5.88 -3.89 2.35
C HIS A 158 4.60 -3.19 2.80
N LEU A 159 3.44 -3.64 2.32
CA LEU A 159 2.13 -3.07 2.64
C LEU A 159 1.75 -3.27 4.11
N CYS A 160 1.99 -4.43 4.70
CA CYS A 160 1.80 -4.67 6.14
C CYS A 160 2.62 -3.66 6.96
N ARG A 161 3.91 -3.49 6.65
CA ARG A 161 4.78 -2.57 7.38
C ARG A 161 4.40 -1.11 7.17
N LEU A 162 3.89 -0.74 6.00
CA LEU A 162 3.31 0.59 5.77
C LEU A 162 2.10 0.82 6.68
N HIS A 163 1.21 -0.16 6.77
CA HIS A 163 0.01 -0.13 7.61
C HIS A 163 0.36 -0.05 9.11
N GLU A 164 1.24 -0.92 9.60
CA GLU A 164 1.69 -0.95 10.99
C GLU A 164 2.32 0.38 11.42
N ARG A 165 3.16 0.96 10.54
CA ARG A 165 3.77 2.27 10.79
C ARG A 165 2.73 3.38 10.89
N TYR A 166 1.70 3.33 10.05
CA TYR A 166 0.59 4.28 10.13
C TYR A 166 -0.19 4.13 11.45
N GLN A 167 -0.56 2.90 11.84
CA GLN A 167 -1.24 2.64 13.11
C GLN A 167 -0.41 3.12 14.32
N TYR A 168 0.89 2.86 14.30
CA TYR A 168 1.81 3.34 15.33
C TYR A 168 1.84 4.88 15.40
N ASN A 169 1.90 5.55 14.24
CA ASN A 169 1.86 7.01 14.17
C ASN A 169 0.54 7.59 14.69
N GLN A 170 -0.60 6.93 14.47
CA GLN A 170 -1.88 7.36 15.03
C GLN A 170 -1.95 7.20 16.55
N THR A 171 -1.31 6.16 17.09
CA THR A 171 -1.14 6.00 18.54
C THR A 171 -0.29 7.13 19.10
N CYS A 172 0.84 7.44 18.45
CA CYS A 172 1.70 8.56 18.83
C CYS A 172 0.95 9.90 18.75
N ARG A 173 0.17 10.13 17.69
CA ARG A 173 -0.64 11.34 17.51
C ARG A 173 -1.61 11.55 18.66
N THR A 174 -2.28 10.48 19.10
CA THR A 174 -3.19 10.52 20.26
C THR A 174 -2.45 10.93 21.54
N LEU A 175 -1.26 10.37 21.76
CA LEU A 175 -0.44 10.72 22.92
C LEU A 175 0.05 12.17 22.88
N VAL A 176 0.55 12.62 21.72
CA VAL A 176 0.97 14.01 21.50
C VAL A 176 -0.19 14.97 21.78
N LYS A 177 -1.38 14.69 21.23
CA LYS A 177 -2.58 15.49 21.49
C LYS A 177 -2.87 15.61 22.98
N LYS A 178 -2.84 14.51 23.72
CA LYS A 178 -3.06 14.49 25.17
C LYS A 178 -2.02 15.30 25.95
N VAL A 179 -0.75 15.22 25.58
CA VAL A 179 0.30 16.00 26.26
C VAL A 179 0.19 17.49 25.92
N MET A 180 -0.22 17.84 24.69
CA MET A 180 -0.50 19.22 24.27
C MET A 180 -1.75 19.85 24.92
N GLU A 181 -2.61 19.08 25.60
CA GLU A 181 -3.70 19.68 26.41
C GLU A 181 -3.14 20.48 27.58
N ARG A 182 -1.90 20.20 27.99
CA ARG A 182 -1.17 20.96 29.00
C ARG A 182 -0.37 22.05 28.27
N SER A 183 -0.70 23.31 28.50
CA SER A 183 0.00 24.47 27.91
C SER A 183 1.37 24.72 28.58
N GLU A 184 2.20 23.69 28.63
CA GLU A 184 3.53 23.70 29.23
C GLU A 184 4.60 24.04 28.19
N VAL A 185 5.69 24.65 28.66
CA VAL A 185 6.86 24.98 27.83
C VAL A 185 7.60 23.73 27.35
N CYS A 186 7.36 22.58 27.99
CA CYS A 186 7.98 21.31 27.63
C CYS A 186 6.95 20.18 27.56
N LEU A 187 6.93 19.43 26.46
CA LEU A 187 6.17 18.20 26.33
C LEU A 187 6.98 17.02 26.87
N PHE A 188 6.42 16.28 27.82
CA PHE A 188 7.06 15.10 28.42
C PHE A 188 6.42 13.80 27.93
N PHE A 189 7.26 12.86 27.52
CA PHE A 189 6.87 11.49 27.17
C PHE A 189 7.72 10.49 27.97
N ASP A 190 7.08 9.48 28.58
CA ASP A 190 7.72 8.46 29.40
C ASP A 190 8.30 7.29 28.60
N HIS A 191 8.11 7.28 27.27
CA HIS A 191 8.67 6.32 26.32
C HIS A 191 9.01 7.04 24.99
N PRO A 192 9.90 6.48 24.16
CA PRO A 192 10.27 7.12 22.89
C PRO A 192 9.11 7.06 21.89
N ILE A 193 8.75 8.21 21.30
CA ILE A 193 7.69 8.29 20.29
C ILE A 193 8.11 9.13 19.08
N SER A 194 7.43 8.92 17.96
CA SER A 194 7.44 9.88 16.85
C SER A 194 6.46 11.00 17.17
N TRP A 195 6.95 12.22 17.35
CA TRP A 195 6.12 13.34 17.82
C TRP A 195 6.04 14.51 16.82
N LEU A 196 7.07 14.71 16.01
CA LEU A 196 7.27 15.94 15.26
C LEU A 196 6.12 16.24 14.28
N GLU A 197 5.82 15.28 13.40
CA GLU A 197 4.72 15.39 12.44
C GLU A 197 3.37 15.56 13.14
N SER A 198 3.11 14.73 14.16
CA SER A 198 1.87 14.79 14.92
C SER A 198 1.67 16.14 15.60
N PHE A 199 2.73 16.71 16.20
CA PHE A 199 2.67 18.00 16.87
C PHE A 199 2.24 19.10 15.90
N PHE A 200 2.88 19.21 14.74
CA PHE A 200 2.51 20.23 13.75
C PHE A 200 1.14 20.00 13.12
N ALA A 201 0.79 18.75 12.84
CA ALA A 201 -0.53 18.39 12.33
C ALA A 201 -1.67 18.54 13.36
N LEU A 202 -1.34 18.88 14.61
CA LEU A 202 -2.25 19.24 15.69
C LEU A 202 -2.14 20.73 16.05
N GLU A 203 -1.77 21.57 15.08
CA GLU A 203 -1.59 23.02 15.26
C GLU A 203 -0.52 23.40 16.29
N GLY A 204 0.49 22.56 16.46
CA GLY A 204 1.58 22.79 17.42
C GLY A 204 2.34 24.10 17.23
N LYS A 205 2.27 24.72 16.04
CA LYS A 205 2.79 26.07 15.78
C LYS A 205 2.16 27.13 16.70
N ASN A 206 0.92 26.92 17.12
CA ASN A 206 0.19 27.81 18.01
C ASN A 206 0.32 27.40 19.50
N HIS A 207 1.04 26.31 19.78
CA HIS A 207 1.23 25.79 21.12
C HIS A 207 2.42 26.47 21.83
N SER A 208 2.35 26.64 23.15
CA SER A 208 3.41 27.27 23.96
C SER A 208 4.66 26.42 24.17
N ALA A 209 4.72 25.22 23.60
CA ALA A 209 5.79 24.28 23.87
C ALA A 209 7.03 24.64 23.06
N LEU A 210 8.18 24.69 23.73
CA LEU A 210 9.49 24.96 23.14
C LEU A 210 10.39 23.73 23.15
N PHE A 211 10.09 22.76 24.02
CA PHE A 211 10.93 21.59 24.22
C PHE A 211 10.14 20.30 24.26
N VAL A 212 10.80 19.19 23.92
CA VAL A 212 10.32 17.83 24.13
C VAL A 212 11.34 17.06 24.96
N ILE A 213 10.87 16.40 26.01
CA ILE A 213 11.64 15.45 26.82
C ILE A 213 11.09 14.04 26.60
N MET A 214 11.97 13.10 26.25
CA MET A 214 11.61 11.68 26.16
C MET A 214 12.85 10.79 26.42
N PRO A 215 12.68 9.54 26.84
CA PRO A 215 13.80 8.60 26.94
C PRO A 215 14.33 8.20 25.56
N ALA A 216 15.60 7.81 25.51
CA ALA A 216 16.25 7.28 24.33
C ALA A 216 17.33 6.26 24.70
N LYS A 217 17.01 4.98 24.52
CA LYS A 217 17.86 3.86 24.99
C LYS A 217 18.20 4.05 26.48
N ASN A 218 19.46 4.36 26.80
CA ASN A 218 19.97 4.43 28.17
C ASN A 218 20.06 5.86 28.74
N HIS A 219 19.50 6.87 28.08
CA HIS A 219 19.51 8.26 28.55
C HIS A 219 18.21 8.99 28.22
N TRP A 220 18.04 10.22 28.69
CA TRP A 220 16.95 11.11 28.32
C TRP A 220 17.41 12.15 27.30
N LYS A 221 16.53 12.48 26.35
CA LYS A 221 16.76 13.54 25.36
C LYS A 221 15.86 14.72 25.64
N LEU A 222 16.46 15.91 25.68
CA LEU A 222 15.79 17.19 25.56
C LEU A 222 16.01 17.70 24.13
N ARG A 223 14.94 18.02 23.41
CA ARG A 223 15.01 18.60 22.06
C ARG A 223 14.25 19.90 22.00
N CYS A 224 14.82 20.92 21.36
CA CYS A 224 14.05 22.10 20.97
C CYS A 224 13.07 21.72 19.86
N ILE A 225 11.85 22.26 19.94
CA ILE A 225 10.85 22.15 18.89
C ILE A 225 11.24 23.16 17.80
N PRO A 226 11.37 22.74 16.52
CA PRO A 226 11.63 23.68 15.43
C PRO A 226 10.44 24.65 15.26
N PRO A 227 10.64 25.82 14.64
CA PRO A 227 9.55 26.77 14.40
C PRO A 227 8.50 26.25 13.39
N ASP A 228 8.91 25.33 12.52
CA ASP A 228 8.11 24.73 11.45
C ASP A 228 8.47 23.25 11.22
N TYR A 229 7.62 22.58 10.46
CA TYR A 229 7.79 21.17 10.09
C TYR A 229 8.73 20.99 8.89
N GLU A 230 8.58 21.86 7.89
CA GLU A 230 9.44 21.91 6.71
C GLU A 230 10.66 22.77 7.04
N ARG A 231 11.83 22.14 7.12
CA ARG A 231 13.10 22.83 7.36
C ARG A 231 13.52 23.73 6.21
#